data_AF-A0A0B2PXK1-F1
#
_entry.id   AF-A0A0B2PXK1-F1
#
_cell.length_a   1.000
_cell.length_b   1.000
_cell.length_c   1.000
_cell.angle_alpha   90.00
_cell.angle_beta   90.00
_cell.angle_gamma   90.00
#
_symmetry.space_group_name_H-M   'P 1'
#
loop_
_entity.id
_entity.type
_entity.pdbx_description
1 polymer ?
#
loop_
_entity_poly.entity_id
_entity_poly.type
_entity_poly.pdbx_seq_one_letter_code
_entity_poly.pdbx_strand_id
1 'polypeptide(L)'
;MLRQYPPHRMTVRLKDNSNCDILITVWEDYAIQLHDAIDKNLLLQEPLVVMLTLGKIKDATDGSQSQSSQSNVVEKFLQIAQDYYCLTVGIVDEIIINAPWSYDSCPNCTTTFDPSKGGSACRSCHTSVIDTVPRYKLNVRMEHNGDKGNFLLWDATCIKLFGKTAGECQDELIVDGDDIKVFPTCIDEILSKTWAVRFKFCSQLRQSSVLDVSEELHHIQSLIPTLGLR
;
A
#
# COMPACT_ATOMS: atom_id res chain seq x y z
N MET A 1 -31.14 35.97 -13.00
CA MET A 1 -30.55 34.78 -13.65
C MET A 1 -29.07 34.76 -13.31
N LEU A 2 -28.64 33.79 -12.49
CA LEU A 2 -27.22 33.58 -12.20
C LEU A 2 -26.59 32.93 -13.43
N ARG A 3 -25.55 33.55 -14.01
CA ARG A 3 -24.73 32.91 -15.04
C ARG A 3 -24.02 31.71 -14.41
N GLN A 4 -24.47 30.49 -14.71
CA GLN A 4 -23.70 29.29 -14.42
C GLN A 4 -22.48 29.31 -15.34
N TYR A 5 -21.29 29.48 -14.77
CA TYR A 5 -20.06 29.18 -15.50
C TYR A 5 -20.05 27.67 -15.80
N PRO A 6 -19.64 27.25 -17.01
CA PRO A 6 -19.52 25.82 -17.30
C PRO A 6 -18.54 25.17 -16.31
N PRO A 7 -18.84 23.95 -15.81
CA PRO A 7 -17.94 23.26 -14.90
C PRO A 7 -16.58 23.07 -15.57
N HIS A 8 -15.50 23.30 -14.81
CA HIS A 8 -14.14 23.02 -15.29
C HIS A 8 -14.09 21.57 -15.79
N ARG A 9 -13.56 21.33 -16.98
CA ARG A 9 -13.53 20.00 -17.60
C ARG A 9 -12.21 19.81 -18.30
N MET A 10 -11.52 18.73 -17.99
CA MET A 10 -10.28 18.35 -18.65
C MET A 10 -10.39 16.93 -19.16
N THR A 11 -10.05 16.72 -20.44
CA THR A 11 -9.94 15.40 -21.03
C THR A 11 -8.46 15.10 -21.25
N VAL A 12 -7.95 14.02 -20.68
CA VAL A 12 -6.55 13.60 -20.86
C VAL A 12 -6.48 12.19 -21.41
N ARG A 13 -5.40 11.93 -22.15
CA ARG A 13 -5.07 10.62 -22.66
C ARG A 13 -4.08 9.97 -21.71
N LEU A 14 -4.46 8.84 -21.14
CA LEU A 14 -3.57 7.97 -20.39
C LEU A 14 -3.08 6.86 -21.31
N LYS A 15 -1.84 6.44 -21.10
CA LYS A 15 -1.22 5.37 -21.86
C LYS A 15 -0.66 4.34 -20.89
N ASP A 16 -0.94 3.07 -21.14
CA ASP A 16 -0.39 1.97 -20.36
C ASP A 16 0.92 1.43 -20.95
N ASN A 17 1.50 0.42 -20.28
CA ASN A 17 2.74 -0.23 -20.71
C ASN A 17 2.61 -1.02 -22.02
N SER A 18 1.38 -1.34 -22.44
CA SER A 18 1.09 -2.03 -23.71
C SER A 18 0.90 -1.06 -24.89
N ASN A 19 1.06 0.25 -24.65
CA ASN A 19 0.73 1.33 -25.57
C ASN A 19 -0.77 1.47 -25.88
N CYS A 20 -1.65 0.95 -25.03
CA CYS A 20 -3.08 1.20 -25.15
C CYS A 20 -3.42 2.59 -24.58
N ASP A 21 -4.19 3.35 -25.35
CA ASP A 21 -4.66 4.68 -24.96
C ASP A 21 -6.05 4.60 -24.34
N ILE A 22 -6.23 5.25 -23.18
CA ILE A 22 -7.54 5.47 -22.57
C ILE A 22 -7.77 6.98 -22.47
N LEU A 23 -8.94 7.44 -22.93
CA LEU A 23 -9.38 8.81 -22.73
C LEU A 23 -10.17 8.91 -21.44
N ILE A 24 -9.74 9.78 -20.53
CA ILE A 24 -10.49 10.11 -19.33
C ILE A 24 -10.99 11.55 -19.39
N THR A 25 -12.11 11.81 -18.74
CA THR A 25 -12.60 13.18 -18.55
C THR A 25 -12.81 13.41 -17.05
N VAL A 26 -12.11 14.41 -16.52
CA VAL A 26 -12.20 14.87 -15.13
C VAL A 26 -12.90 16.24 -15.09
N TRP A 27 -13.55 16.54 -13.97
CA TRP A 27 -14.44 17.70 -13.85
C TRP A 27 -14.16 18.49 -12.57
N GLU A 28 -14.45 19.78 -12.59
CA GLU A 28 -14.38 20.69 -11.45
C GLU A 28 -12.98 20.70 -10.79
N ASP A 29 -12.91 20.64 -9.47
CA ASP A 29 -11.65 20.69 -8.71
C ASP A 29 -10.66 19.60 -9.13
N TYR A 30 -11.15 18.48 -9.65
CA TYR A 30 -10.34 17.39 -10.18
C TYR A 30 -9.61 17.76 -11.47
N ALA A 31 -10.26 18.54 -12.33
CA ALA A 31 -9.62 19.06 -13.53
C ALA A 31 -8.50 20.05 -13.17
N ILE A 32 -8.70 20.86 -12.13
CA ILE A 32 -7.71 21.82 -11.64
C ILE A 32 -6.51 21.07 -11.04
N GLN A 33 -6.76 20.10 -10.15
CA GLN A 33 -5.70 19.29 -9.54
C GLN A 33 -4.86 18.55 -10.60
N LEU A 34 -5.53 17.92 -11.57
CA LEU A 34 -4.83 17.22 -12.65
C LEU A 34 -3.98 18.16 -13.51
N HIS A 35 -4.48 19.37 -13.77
CA HIS A 35 -3.75 20.37 -14.52
C HIS A 35 -2.47 20.79 -13.78
N ASP A 36 -2.58 21.14 -12.49
CA ASP A 36 -1.42 21.50 -11.65
C ASP A 36 -0.39 20.37 -11.57
N ALA A 37 -0.86 19.12 -11.54
CA ALA A 37 -0.01 17.94 -11.57
C ALA A 37 0.77 17.81 -12.86
N ILE A 38 0.08 17.95 -13.99
CA ILE A 38 0.70 17.87 -15.31
C ILE A 38 1.77 18.94 -15.44
N ASP A 39 1.46 20.19 -15.05
CA ASP A 39 2.40 21.30 -15.12
C ASP A 39 3.62 21.06 -14.23
N LYS A 40 3.43 20.62 -12.98
CA LYS A 40 4.55 20.28 -12.08
C LYS A 40 5.44 19.17 -12.63
N ASN A 41 4.84 18.10 -13.16
CA ASN A 41 5.62 16.96 -13.69
C ASN A 41 6.31 17.30 -15.02
N LEU A 42 5.71 18.16 -15.85
CA LEU A 42 6.37 18.70 -17.06
C LEU A 42 7.62 19.51 -16.70
N LEU A 43 7.56 20.31 -15.63
CA LEU A 43 8.74 21.06 -15.15
C LEU A 43 9.85 20.13 -14.64
N LEU A 44 9.49 18.99 -14.03
CA LEU A 44 10.43 18.02 -13.47
C LEU A 44 10.92 16.98 -14.50
N GLN A 45 10.34 16.93 -15.70
CA GLN A 45 10.55 15.87 -16.70
C GLN A 45 10.27 14.45 -16.17
N GLU A 46 9.35 14.32 -15.22
CA GLU A 46 8.97 13.05 -14.63
C GLU A 46 7.65 12.50 -15.22
N PRO A 47 7.52 11.17 -15.36
CA PRO A 47 6.27 10.57 -15.82
C PRO A 47 5.17 10.69 -14.74
N LEU A 48 4.05 11.31 -15.08
CA LEU A 48 2.87 11.34 -14.21
C LEU A 48 2.07 10.04 -14.36
N VAL A 49 2.09 9.20 -13.32
CA VAL A 49 1.26 8.00 -13.24
C VAL A 49 -0.09 8.35 -12.60
N VAL A 50 -1.18 8.06 -13.31
CA VAL A 50 -2.56 8.31 -12.86
C VAL A 50 -3.26 6.99 -12.57
N MET A 51 -3.73 6.81 -11.35
CA MET A 51 -4.53 5.65 -10.96
C MET A 51 -6.01 6.02 -10.95
N LEU A 52 -6.82 5.28 -11.71
CA LEU A 52 -8.27 5.48 -11.78
C LEU A 52 -8.97 4.51 -10.83
N THR A 53 -9.83 5.03 -9.96
CA THR A 53 -10.70 4.19 -9.13
C THR A 53 -12.14 4.67 -9.23
N LEU A 54 -13.09 3.73 -9.31
CA LEU A 54 -14.53 4.01 -9.45
C LEU A 54 -14.92 4.94 -10.61
N GLY A 55 -14.15 4.95 -11.70
CA GLY A 55 -14.47 5.72 -12.90
C GLY A 55 -15.69 5.15 -13.64
N LYS A 56 -16.54 6.03 -14.18
CA LYS A 56 -17.60 5.62 -15.11
C LYS A 56 -16.96 5.26 -16.45
N ILE A 57 -17.03 3.98 -16.82
CA ILE A 57 -16.62 3.51 -18.13
C ILE A 57 -17.73 3.87 -19.12
N LYS A 58 -17.34 4.48 -20.24
CA LYS A 58 -18.23 4.75 -21.34
C LYS A 58 -17.62 4.13 -22.58
N ASP A 59 -18.36 3.23 -23.22
CA ASP A 59 -17.99 2.72 -24.54
C ASP A 59 -18.01 3.88 -25.53
N ALA A 60 -17.01 3.92 -26.41
CA ALA A 60 -16.98 4.86 -27.52
C ALA A 60 -18.05 4.42 -28.54
N THR A 61 -19.31 4.73 -28.28
CA THR A 61 -20.39 4.52 -29.26
C THR A 61 -20.29 5.62 -30.30
N ASP A 62 -20.06 5.19 -31.53
CA ASP A 62 -20.08 6.01 -32.72
C ASP A 62 -21.51 6.55 -32.91
N GLY A 63 -21.72 7.87 -32.77
CA GLY A 63 -22.98 8.54 -33.11
C GLY A 63 -24.03 8.71 -31.97
N SER A 64 -24.22 9.99 -31.59
CA SER A 64 -25.44 10.63 -31.07
C SER A 64 -26.36 9.94 -30.03
N GLN A 65 -26.41 10.59 -28.86
CA GLN A 65 -27.48 10.69 -27.86
C GLN A 65 -28.04 9.41 -27.21
N SER A 66 -27.75 9.23 -25.91
CA SER A 66 -28.77 8.75 -24.96
C SER A 66 -28.46 9.19 -23.53
N GLN A 67 -29.54 9.46 -22.81
CA GLN A 67 -29.66 10.03 -21.47
C GLN A 67 -28.99 9.15 -20.40
N SER A 68 -28.23 9.77 -19.48
CA SER A 68 -27.83 9.10 -18.25
C SER A 68 -28.88 9.31 -17.18
N SER A 69 -29.49 8.22 -16.73
CA SER A 69 -30.22 8.15 -15.47
C SER A 69 -29.35 8.72 -14.35
N GLN A 70 -29.92 9.64 -13.59
CA GLN A 70 -29.29 10.22 -12.41
C GLN A 70 -28.93 9.11 -11.41
N SER A 71 -27.65 9.06 -11.04
CA SER A 71 -27.20 8.48 -9.78
C SER A 71 -26.16 9.44 -9.24
N ASN A 72 -26.50 10.03 -8.10
CA ASN A 72 -25.71 11.02 -7.40
C ASN A 72 -24.46 10.38 -6.77
N VAL A 73 -23.44 11.23 -6.59
CA VAL A 73 -22.20 11.01 -5.80
C VAL A 73 -21.09 10.27 -6.53
N VAL A 74 -20.20 11.04 -7.17
CA VAL A 74 -18.82 10.63 -7.47
C VAL A 74 -17.92 11.33 -6.44
N GLU A 75 -17.82 10.74 -5.25
CA GLU A 75 -16.67 10.97 -4.38
C GLU A 75 -15.58 9.99 -4.82
N LYS A 76 -14.49 10.46 -5.44
CA LYS A 76 -13.16 9.86 -5.25
C LYS A 76 -12.02 10.68 -5.85
N PHE A 77 -10.98 10.75 -5.03
CA PHE A 77 -9.80 11.61 -5.06
C PHE A 77 -8.89 11.45 -6.29
N LEU A 78 -8.43 12.57 -6.86
CA LEU A 78 -7.17 12.61 -7.59
C LEU A 78 -6.02 12.73 -6.59
N GLN A 79 -5.23 11.67 -6.44
CA GLN A 79 -3.99 11.74 -5.65
C GLN A 79 -2.81 11.89 -6.61
N ILE A 80 -2.27 13.11 -6.70
CA ILE A 80 -1.06 13.40 -7.46
C ILE A 80 0.13 13.25 -6.51
N ALA A 81 0.86 12.16 -6.71
CA ALA A 81 2.15 11.76 -6.12
C ALA A 81 2.40 12.13 -4.64
N GLN A 82 2.27 11.13 -3.76
CA GLN A 82 3.26 10.96 -2.69
C GLN A 82 3.36 9.50 -2.21
N ASP A 83 2.27 8.74 -2.29
CA ASP A 83 2.25 7.32 -2.00
C ASP A 83 1.13 6.65 -2.82
N TYR A 84 1.36 5.43 -3.32
CA TYR A 84 0.38 4.68 -4.12
C TYR A 84 -0.27 3.59 -3.26
N TYR A 85 -1.57 3.36 -3.44
CA TYR A 85 -2.24 2.21 -2.83
C TYR A 85 -2.44 1.15 -3.91
N CYS A 86 -1.82 0.00 -3.73
CA CYS A 86 -1.76 -1.06 -4.71
C CYS A 86 -2.33 -2.35 -4.13
N LEU A 87 -2.73 -3.25 -5.03
CA LEU A 87 -3.21 -4.58 -4.72
C LEU A 87 -2.45 -5.55 -5.61
N THR A 88 -1.92 -6.62 -5.03
CA THR A 88 -1.27 -7.69 -5.79
C THR A 88 -1.58 -9.05 -5.19
N VAL A 89 -1.37 -10.11 -5.98
CA VAL A 89 -1.41 -11.50 -5.54
C VAL A 89 -0.04 -12.11 -5.79
N GLY A 90 0.51 -12.82 -4.81
CA GLY A 90 1.79 -13.50 -4.97
C GLY A 90 2.00 -14.58 -3.92
N ILE A 91 3.02 -15.39 -4.14
CA ILE A 91 3.46 -16.42 -3.20
C ILE A 91 4.57 -15.83 -2.35
N VAL A 92 4.55 -16.04 -1.04
CA VAL A 92 5.67 -15.67 -0.17
C VAL A 92 6.85 -16.60 -0.44
N ASP A 93 7.85 -16.07 -1.13
CA ASP A 93 9.04 -16.78 -1.61
C ASP A 93 10.14 -16.81 -0.55
N GLU A 94 10.38 -15.68 0.14
CA GLU A 94 11.46 -15.56 1.13
C GLU A 94 11.09 -14.56 2.23
N ILE A 95 11.57 -14.81 3.45
CA ILE A 95 11.65 -13.81 4.52
C ILE A 95 13.06 -13.21 4.51
N ILE A 96 13.18 -11.88 4.44
CA ILE A 96 14.47 -11.22 4.27
C ILE A 96 15.27 -11.23 5.58
N ILE A 97 16.22 -12.17 5.69
CA ILE A 97 17.06 -12.41 6.88
C ILE A 97 17.99 -11.27 7.28
N ASN A 98 18.34 -10.38 6.34
CA ASN A 98 19.28 -9.28 6.61
C ASN A 98 18.62 -8.10 7.35
N ALA A 99 17.33 -8.18 7.67
CA ALA A 99 16.59 -7.21 8.45
C ALA A 99 15.99 -7.89 9.69
N PRO A 100 16.07 -7.27 10.88
CA PRO A 100 15.43 -7.84 12.06
C PRO A 100 13.91 -7.87 11.87
N TRP A 101 13.28 -8.98 12.24
CA TRP A 101 11.83 -9.19 12.13
C TRP A 101 11.02 -8.39 13.15
N SER A 102 11.69 -7.89 14.19
CA SER A 102 11.11 -7.02 15.22
C SER A 102 12.02 -5.83 15.54
N TYR A 103 11.47 -4.85 16.23
CA TYR A 103 12.23 -3.73 16.78
C TYR A 103 11.67 -3.30 18.13
N ASP A 104 12.55 -2.79 18.98
CA ASP A 104 12.17 -2.17 20.25
C ASP A 104 11.54 -0.81 20.02
N SER A 105 10.36 -0.61 20.59
CA SER A 105 9.55 0.59 20.39
C SER A 105 9.12 1.25 21.70
N CYS A 106 8.84 2.54 21.61
CA CYS A 106 8.17 3.29 22.67
C CYS A 106 6.73 2.75 22.84
N PRO A 107 6.33 2.38 24.07
CA PRO A 107 4.97 1.90 24.35
C PRO A 107 3.87 2.89 23.92
N ASN A 108 4.17 4.19 23.96
CA ASN A 108 3.18 5.26 23.77
C ASN A 108 3.01 5.74 22.32
N CYS A 109 4.01 5.57 21.45
CA CYS A 109 3.97 6.15 20.09
C CYS A 109 4.63 5.30 18.99
N THR A 110 4.99 4.04 19.28
CA THR A 110 5.55 3.05 18.32
C THR A 110 6.90 3.40 17.69
N THR A 111 7.44 4.59 17.97
CA THR A 111 8.74 5.03 17.49
C THR A 111 9.83 4.15 18.09
N THR A 112 10.81 3.74 17.28
CA THR A 112 11.97 2.98 17.75
C THR A 112 12.60 3.67 18.96
N PHE A 113 12.80 2.91 20.04
CA PHE A 113 13.36 3.43 21.28
C PHE A 113 14.39 2.44 21.81
N ASP A 114 15.57 2.95 22.16
CA ASP A 114 16.66 2.17 22.72
C ASP A 114 17.13 2.86 24.00
N PRO A 115 16.75 2.34 25.19
CA PRO A 115 17.14 2.89 26.49
C PRO A 115 18.65 2.97 26.68
N SER A 116 19.44 2.15 25.95
CA SER A 116 20.91 2.15 26.03
C SER A 116 21.56 3.26 25.21
N LYS A 117 20.85 3.84 24.23
CA LYS A 117 21.38 4.83 23.27
C LYS A 117 20.76 6.23 23.39
N GLY A 118 19.76 6.42 24.25
CA GLY A 118 19.09 7.70 24.46
C GLY A 118 18.61 7.81 25.91
N GLY A 119 18.55 9.04 26.44
CA GLY A 119 18.06 9.29 27.80
C GLY A 119 16.65 8.74 28.03
N SER A 120 16.15 8.83 29.26
CA SER A 120 14.91 8.18 29.70
C SER A 120 13.63 8.64 29.01
N ALA A 121 13.67 9.49 27.98
CA ALA A 121 12.50 10.00 27.27
C ALA A 121 12.52 9.68 25.77
N CYS A 122 11.36 9.27 25.24
CA CYS A 122 11.18 9.00 23.83
C CYS A 122 11.33 10.27 22.98
N ARG A 123 12.10 10.21 21.89
CA ARG A 123 12.35 11.38 21.01
C ARG A 123 11.12 11.90 20.27
N SER A 124 10.11 11.05 20.08
CA SER A 124 8.92 11.39 19.31
C SER A 124 7.86 12.02 20.22
N CYS A 125 7.44 11.31 21.28
CA CYS A 125 6.38 11.78 22.16
C CYS A 125 6.87 12.50 23.42
N HIS A 126 8.19 12.61 23.63
CA HIS A 126 8.83 13.26 24.78
C HIS A 126 8.44 12.69 26.15
N THR A 127 7.75 11.55 26.18
CA THR A 127 7.35 10.87 27.42
C THR A 127 8.53 10.09 27.99
N SER A 128 8.66 10.07 29.32
CA SER A 128 9.62 9.19 29.97
C SER A 128 9.22 7.73 29.77
N VAL A 129 10.15 6.91 29.30
CA VAL A 129 9.98 5.49 29.01
C VAL A 129 11.04 4.73 29.79
N ILE A 130 10.59 3.74 30.56
CA ILE A 130 11.47 2.86 31.37
C ILE A 130 11.79 1.60 30.57
N ASP A 131 10.79 1.04 29.89
CA ASP A 131 10.88 -0.23 29.17
C ASP A 131 10.45 -0.09 27.70
N THR A 132 10.95 -1.00 26.85
CA THR A 132 10.56 -1.10 25.43
C THR A 132 9.46 -2.13 25.24
N VAL A 133 8.72 -1.99 24.15
CA VAL A 133 7.78 -3.02 23.67
C VAL A 133 8.27 -3.51 22.31
N PRO A 134 8.57 -4.81 22.15
CA PRO A 134 8.87 -5.41 20.86
C PRO A 134 7.68 -5.30 19.91
N ARG A 135 7.93 -4.90 18.66
CA ARG A 135 6.93 -4.80 17.60
C ARG A 135 7.42 -5.42 16.31
N TYR A 136 6.52 -5.98 15.50
CA TYR A 136 6.91 -6.58 14.22
C TYR A 136 7.34 -5.52 13.20
N LYS A 137 8.33 -5.90 12.41
CA LYS A 137 8.80 -5.25 11.19
C LYS A 137 9.30 -6.32 10.23
N LEU A 138 8.37 -7.08 9.67
CA LEU A 138 8.67 -8.25 8.86
C LEU A 138 8.78 -7.87 7.39
N ASN A 139 9.93 -8.14 6.77
CA ASN A 139 10.13 -7.92 5.34
C ASN A 139 10.06 -9.25 4.59
N VAL A 140 9.08 -9.38 3.71
CA VAL A 140 8.85 -10.59 2.92
C VAL A 140 9.02 -10.29 1.44
N ARG A 141 9.62 -11.23 0.70
CA ARG A 141 9.62 -11.21 -0.75
C ARG A 141 8.48 -12.07 -1.26
N MET A 142 7.63 -11.47 -2.07
CA MET A 142 6.59 -12.19 -2.79
C MET A 142 6.96 -12.32 -4.26
N GLU A 143 6.66 -13.48 -4.84
CA GLU A 143 6.84 -13.78 -6.26
C GLU A 143 5.49 -13.96 -6.96
N HIS A 144 5.39 -13.44 -8.16
CA HIS A 144 4.29 -13.71 -9.07
C HIS A 144 4.80 -13.74 -10.52
N ASN A 145 4.54 -14.83 -11.25
CA ASN A 145 4.93 -14.99 -12.65
C ASN A 145 6.43 -14.71 -12.94
N GLY A 146 7.30 -15.02 -11.99
CA GLY A 146 8.75 -14.78 -12.08
C GLY A 146 9.21 -13.38 -11.66
N ASP A 147 8.27 -12.44 -11.45
CA ASP A 147 8.57 -11.12 -10.89
C ASP A 147 8.56 -11.18 -9.36
N LYS A 148 9.51 -10.50 -8.73
CA LYS A 148 9.67 -10.48 -7.26
C LYS A 148 9.56 -9.06 -6.71
N GLY A 149 8.85 -8.92 -5.59
CA GLY A 149 8.69 -7.66 -4.86
C GLY A 149 8.85 -7.82 -3.36
N ASN A 150 9.43 -6.82 -2.70
CA ASN A 150 9.58 -6.80 -1.24
C ASN A 150 8.42 -6.04 -0.60
N PHE A 151 7.89 -6.59 0.49
CA PHE A 151 6.71 -6.09 1.21
C PHE A 151 7.00 -6.06 2.70
N LEU A 152 6.77 -4.90 3.31
CA LEU A 152 6.98 -4.67 4.74
C LEU A 152 5.66 -4.78 5.49
N LEU A 153 5.58 -5.77 6.38
CA LEU A 153 4.47 -5.95 7.30
C LEU A 153 4.82 -5.32 8.64
N TRP A 154 3.97 -4.41 9.08
CA TRP A 154 4.09 -3.75 10.38
C TRP A 154 3.30 -4.49 11.45
N ASP A 155 3.58 -4.15 12.70
CA ASP A 155 3.01 -4.71 13.92
C ASP A 155 1.53 -5.10 13.83
N ALA A 156 0.64 -4.16 13.50
CA ALA A 156 -0.79 -4.41 13.44
C ALA A 156 -1.18 -5.46 12.39
N THR A 157 -0.51 -5.46 11.22
CA THR A 157 -0.74 -6.44 10.15
C THR A 157 -0.27 -7.83 10.59
N CYS A 158 0.91 -7.92 11.21
CA CYS A 158 1.44 -9.18 11.72
C CYS A 158 0.60 -9.76 12.86
N ILE A 159 0.13 -8.93 13.81
CA ILE A 159 -0.75 -9.39 14.89
C ILE A 159 -2.05 -9.95 14.32
N LYS A 160 -2.63 -9.29 13.33
CA LYS A 160 -3.84 -9.81 12.64
C LYS A 160 -3.57 -11.15 11.94
N LEU A 161 -2.39 -11.30 11.33
CA LEU A 161 -2.01 -12.47 10.57
C LEU A 161 -1.66 -13.67 11.46
N PHE A 162 -0.90 -13.45 12.54
CA PHE A 162 -0.37 -14.51 13.41
C PHE A 162 -1.20 -14.74 14.67
N GLY A 163 -2.09 -13.80 15.03
CA GLY A 163 -2.84 -13.85 16.28
C GLY A 163 -1.99 -13.67 17.54
N LYS A 164 -0.73 -13.23 17.39
CA LYS A 164 0.25 -13.06 18.48
C LYS A 164 1.06 -11.79 18.31
N THR A 165 1.47 -11.19 19.42
CA THR A 165 2.39 -10.06 19.49
C THR A 165 3.85 -10.49 19.28
N ALA A 166 4.71 -9.54 18.89
CA ALA A 166 6.13 -9.83 18.73
C ALA A 166 6.79 -10.24 20.06
N GLY A 167 6.33 -9.68 21.18
CA GLY A 167 6.80 -10.06 22.52
C GLY A 167 6.50 -11.52 22.85
N GLU A 168 5.28 -11.99 22.60
CA GLU A 168 4.91 -13.40 22.79
C GLU A 168 5.79 -14.33 21.94
N CYS A 169 6.10 -13.95 20.70
CA CYS A 169 7.03 -14.72 19.86
C CYS A 169 8.46 -14.73 20.38
N GLN A 170 8.94 -13.63 20.98
CA GLN A 170 10.27 -13.60 21.61
C GLN A 170 10.30 -14.48 22.86
N ASP A 171 9.25 -14.43 23.69
CA ASP A 171 9.14 -15.26 24.89
C ASP A 171 9.14 -16.76 24.52
N GLU A 172 8.45 -17.15 23.44
CA GLU A 172 8.47 -18.52 22.90
C GLU A 172 9.90 -18.95 22.50
N LEU A 173 10.63 -18.12 21.75
CA LEU A 173 12.02 -18.41 21.37
C LEU A 173 12.96 -18.55 22.58
N ILE A 174 12.79 -17.71 23.61
CA ILE A 174 13.57 -17.78 24.84
C ILE A 174 13.31 -19.09 25.59
N VAL A 175 12.05 -19.52 25.66
CA VAL A 175 11.65 -20.79 26.30
C VAL A 175 12.25 -21.98 25.55
N ASP A 176 12.28 -21.94 24.22
CA ASP A 176 12.86 -22.98 23.39
C ASP A 176 14.41 -22.96 23.38
N GLY A 177 15.02 -21.92 23.94
CA GLY A 177 16.47 -21.75 24.03
C GLY A 177 17.11 -21.24 22.73
N ASP A 178 16.31 -20.70 21.83
CA ASP A 178 16.73 -20.17 20.54
C ASP A 178 17.23 -18.72 20.64
N ASP A 179 18.06 -18.30 19.68
CA ASP A 179 18.44 -16.90 19.54
C ASP A 179 17.24 -16.09 19.04
N ILE A 180 16.96 -14.94 19.66
CA ILE A 180 15.90 -13.98 19.26
C ILE A 180 16.05 -13.55 17.78
N LYS A 181 17.25 -13.72 17.18
CA LYS A 181 17.50 -13.47 15.76
C LYS A 181 16.92 -14.52 14.82
N VAL A 182 16.53 -15.69 15.32
CA VAL A 182 15.81 -16.72 14.56
C VAL A 182 14.37 -16.27 14.36
N PHE A 183 13.74 -16.69 13.26
CA PHE A 183 12.32 -16.41 13.07
C PHE A 183 11.49 -17.36 13.95
N PRO A 184 10.46 -16.85 14.63
CA PRO A 184 9.49 -17.70 15.32
C PRO A 184 8.70 -18.56 14.31
N THR A 185 8.25 -19.74 14.73
CA THR A 185 7.52 -20.70 13.89
C THR A 185 6.35 -20.09 13.11
N CYS A 186 5.58 -19.19 13.74
CA CYS A 186 4.45 -18.53 13.07
C CYS A 186 4.88 -17.65 11.88
N ILE A 187 6.11 -17.13 11.89
CA ILE A 187 6.69 -16.40 10.77
C ILE A 187 7.18 -17.39 9.70
N ASP A 188 7.82 -18.49 10.06
CA ASP A 188 8.28 -19.50 9.09
C ASP A 188 7.12 -20.16 8.33
N GLU A 189 5.97 -20.35 8.99
CA GLU A 189 4.76 -20.94 8.40
C GLU A 189 4.15 -20.11 7.26
N ILE A 190 4.58 -18.87 7.04
CA ILE A 190 4.09 -18.06 5.92
C ILE A 190 4.72 -18.43 4.58
N LEU A 191 5.86 -19.12 4.58
CA LEU A 191 6.54 -19.48 3.35
C LEU A 191 5.64 -20.35 2.47
N SER A 192 5.69 -20.11 1.16
CA SER A 192 4.84 -20.77 0.16
C SER A 192 3.34 -20.46 0.26
N LYS A 193 2.88 -19.60 1.18
CA LYS A 193 1.49 -19.14 1.19
C LYS A 193 1.23 -18.19 0.02
N THR A 194 0.06 -18.33 -0.59
CA THR A 194 -0.44 -17.38 -1.60
C THR A 194 -1.26 -16.31 -0.91
N TRP A 195 -0.89 -15.04 -1.09
CA TRP A 195 -1.56 -13.90 -0.47
C TRP A 195 -2.07 -12.93 -1.51
N ALA A 196 -3.26 -12.38 -1.26
CA ALA A 196 -3.66 -11.09 -1.80
C ALA A 196 -3.24 -10.00 -0.80
N VAL A 197 -2.43 -9.05 -1.23
CA VAL A 197 -1.91 -7.99 -0.37
C VAL A 197 -2.32 -6.62 -0.88
N ARG A 198 -2.95 -5.83 0.00
CA ARG A 198 -3.17 -4.40 -0.20
C ARG A 198 -2.03 -3.66 0.46
N PHE A 199 -1.31 -2.83 -0.27
CA PHE A 199 -0.12 -2.16 0.23
C PHE A 199 -0.03 -0.72 -0.23
N LYS A 200 0.70 0.07 0.56
CA LYS A 200 1.08 1.45 0.26
C LYS A 200 2.50 1.45 -0.28
N PHE A 201 2.71 1.81 -1.54
CA PHE A 201 4.04 2.03 -2.10
C PHE A 201 4.47 3.48 -1.92
N CYS A 202 5.50 3.70 -1.12
CA CYS A 202 6.14 5.00 -0.94
C CYS A 202 7.29 5.14 -1.94
N SER A 203 7.16 6.00 -2.95
CA SER A 203 8.18 6.16 -4.00
C SER A 203 9.50 6.69 -3.46
N GLN A 204 9.45 7.62 -2.50
CA GLN A 204 10.63 8.21 -1.86
C GLN A 204 11.47 7.16 -1.13
N LEU A 205 10.81 6.24 -0.43
CA LEU A 205 11.47 5.17 0.33
C LEU A 205 11.67 3.89 -0.48
N ARG A 206 11.13 3.84 -1.72
CA ARG A 206 11.01 2.61 -2.54
C ARG A 206 10.51 1.42 -1.73
N GLN A 207 9.48 1.66 -0.90
CA GLN A 207 9.01 0.70 0.09
C GLN A 207 7.53 0.40 -0.09
N SER A 208 7.18 -0.88 -0.14
CA SER A 208 5.80 -1.37 -0.14
C SER A 208 5.39 -1.75 1.29
N SER A 209 4.66 -0.87 1.99
CA SER A 209 4.11 -1.16 3.33
C SER A 209 2.76 -1.83 3.22
N VAL A 210 2.63 -3.05 3.73
CA VAL A 210 1.39 -3.83 3.69
C VAL A 210 0.37 -3.26 4.67
N LEU A 211 -0.84 -3.04 4.16
CA LEU A 211 -1.99 -2.54 4.91
C LEU A 211 -2.98 -3.65 5.27
N ASP A 212 -3.08 -4.68 4.42
CA ASP A 212 -3.93 -5.83 4.68
C ASP A 212 -3.47 -7.05 3.86
N VAL A 213 -3.73 -8.24 4.40
CA VAL A 213 -3.40 -9.54 3.80
C VAL A 213 -4.66 -10.41 3.82
N SER A 214 -4.93 -11.10 2.72
CA SER A 214 -5.96 -12.13 2.65
C SER A 214 -5.38 -13.44 2.12
N GLU A 215 -5.64 -14.53 2.85
CA GLU A 215 -5.35 -15.91 2.45
C GLU A 215 -6.57 -16.60 1.82
N GLU A 216 -7.70 -15.91 1.73
CA GLU A 216 -8.95 -16.52 1.32
C GLU A 216 -8.98 -16.75 -0.19
N LEU A 217 -9.11 -18.01 -0.59
CA LEU A 217 -9.11 -18.45 -2.00
C LEU A 217 -10.11 -17.67 -2.85
N HIS A 218 -11.31 -17.37 -2.34
CA HIS A 218 -12.33 -16.64 -3.10
C HIS A 218 -11.93 -15.18 -3.35
N HIS A 219 -11.28 -14.51 -2.39
CA HIS A 219 -10.71 -13.18 -2.59
C HIS A 219 -9.58 -13.22 -3.62
N ILE A 220 -8.64 -14.16 -3.48
CA ILE A 220 -7.52 -14.33 -4.41
C ILE A 220 -8.02 -14.59 -5.84
N GLN A 221 -8.94 -15.55 -6.01
CA GLN A 221 -9.51 -15.90 -7.31
C GLN A 221 -10.30 -14.76 -7.95
N SER A 222 -10.95 -13.90 -7.16
CA SER A 222 -11.64 -12.73 -7.68
C SER A 222 -10.68 -11.67 -8.23
N LEU A 223 -9.45 -11.61 -7.71
CA LEU A 223 -8.48 -10.58 -8.04
C LEU A 223 -7.58 -10.95 -9.22
N ILE A 224 -7.27 -12.23 -9.41
CA ILE A 224 -6.43 -12.71 -10.52
C ILE A 224 -6.93 -12.20 -11.89
N PRO A 225 -8.21 -12.32 -12.26
CA PRO A 225 -8.73 -11.80 -13.52
C PRO A 225 -8.71 -10.26 -13.60
N THR A 226 -9.01 -9.58 -12.48
CA THR A 226 -9.10 -8.12 -12.42
C THR A 226 -7.74 -7.44 -12.56
N LEU A 227 -6.69 -8.07 -12.04
CA LEU A 227 -5.32 -7.57 -12.11
C LEU A 227 -4.61 -7.96 -13.42
N GLY A 228 -5.28 -8.67 -14.33
CA GLY A 228 -4.69 -9.14 -15.59
C GLY A 228 -3.58 -10.18 -15.39
N LEU A 229 -3.52 -10.79 -14.21
CA LEU A 229 -2.56 -11.82 -13.83
C LEU A 229 -3.03 -13.12 -14.47
N ARG A 230 -2.38 -13.55 -15.56
CA ARG A 230 -2.65 -14.83 -16.23
C ARG A 230 -1.58 -15.84 -15.92
#